data_AF-A0A7S2XRA9-F1
#
_entry.id   AF-A0A7S2XRA9-F1
#
_cell.length_a   1.000
_cell.length_b   1.000
_cell.length_c   1.000
_cell.angle_alpha   90.00
_cell.angle_beta   90.00
_cell.angle_gamma   90.00
#
_symmetry.space_group_name_H-M   'P 1'
#
loop_
_entity.id
_entity.type
_entity.pdbx_description
1 polymer ?
#
loop_
_entity_poly.entity_id
_entity_poly.type
_entity_poly.pdbx_seq_one_letter_code
_entity_poly.pdbx_strand_id
1 'polypeptide(L)'
;MTTERMSEVLRVYLRSIAPSQMDDLWDFESRFHTGAAASRCHMLADFVEEWASQEDISSFLASESRCQALVKQLSFNTMWLGMGLQQITKAVTNSSQFHGKFMFIAPCMGCNTPYDAGGCVHSNTPDQMDLNNDQIRTFLHRSILTLQVVCELLARELEQADTLVRLLVVDVPAEITPMDWTTAQCQSGNIELLSTNNLVGVLDNCSDCLPKASMLAAAALSLIVSRRPAVALSLLDPEPLAGALHKYFVSIFRLLSNSECKVEERFGLAAYINILPLLYFLSYWPKSHKVLPKHDLDSILSSLLLNILHSAYQRDTGEEVDGPIDLDAFPELQSAKVYVETLFGENNFRRDMLQNRPMTFAIAATVEILGCWQHKKVPVTSSTINTTDNGYEPIPDCIAENSSKFDEMVTRVPETKFARDIAEKLWSRQDPKRPSKDSSLLRFPLLRSSMQCSLSSCSRDMNVSGGDLYACSGGCDGLARYCCPQHQREHWAQHKRFCKLNRR
;
A
#
# COMPACT_ATOMS: atom_id res chain seq x y z
N MET A 1 5.11 -17.56 -4.28
CA MET A 1 3.89 -18.03 -4.92
C MET A 1 3.84 -17.48 -6.33
N THR A 2 4.52 -18.15 -7.26
CA THR A 2 3.89 -18.35 -8.55
C THR A 2 2.56 -19.06 -8.29
N THR A 3 1.49 -18.48 -8.80
CA THR A 3 0.25 -19.03 -9.39
C THR A 3 0.02 -20.55 -9.57
N GLU A 4 0.78 -21.47 -8.98
CA GLU A 4 0.73 -22.92 -9.30
C GLU A 4 -0.26 -23.75 -8.49
N ARG A 5 -1.11 -23.16 -7.65
CA ARG A 5 -2.13 -23.93 -6.92
C ARG A 5 -3.57 -23.52 -7.15
N MET A 6 -3.83 -22.72 -8.18
CA MET A 6 -5.21 -22.61 -8.65
C MET A 6 -5.52 -23.82 -9.53
N SER A 7 -6.47 -24.66 -9.10
CA SER A 7 -6.82 -25.87 -9.87
C SER A 7 -7.12 -25.49 -11.33
N GLU A 8 -6.67 -26.30 -12.28
CA GLU A 8 -6.97 -26.10 -13.70
C GLU A 8 -8.49 -25.90 -13.95
N VAL A 9 -9.31 -26.51 -13.09
CA VAL A 9 -10.77 -26.33 -13.05
C VAL A 9 -11.16 -24.86 -12.83
N LEU A 10 -10.53 -24.17 -11.87
CA LEU A 10 -10.81 -22.77 -11.59
C LEU A 10 -10.32 -21.86 -12.72
N ARG A 11 -9.17 -22.14 -13.35
CA ARG A 11 -8.71 -21.39 -14.55
C ARG A 11 -9.69 -21.51 -15.71
N VAL A 12 -10.11 -22.73 -16.03
CA VAL A 12 -11.10 -23.00 -17.08
C VAL A 12 -12.42 -22.29 -16.76
N TYR A 13 -12.85 -22.34 -15.49
CA TYR A 13 -14.04 -21.63 -15.05
C TYR A 13 -13.92 -20.11 -15.22
N LEU A 14 -12.83 -19.48 -14.76
CA LEU A 14 -12.63 -18.04 -14.90
C LEU A 14 -12.62 -17.62 -16.38
N ARG A 15 -11.93 -18.36 -17.25
CA ARG A 15 -11.95 -18.11 -18.71
C ARG A 15 -13.35 -18.22 -19.31
N SER A 16 -14.20 -19.11 -18.78
CA SER A 16 -15.57 -19.29 -19.28
C SER A 16 -16.53 -18.15 -18.90
N ILE A 17 -16.22 -17.41 -17.83
CA ILE A 17 -17.05 -16.30 -17.34
C ILE A 17 -16.40 -14.92 -17.57
N ALA A 18 -15.15 -14.91 -18.03
CA ALA A 18 -14.40 -13.70 -18.30
C ALA A 18 -15.05 -12.87 -19.41
N PRO A 19 -14.96 -11.53 -19.35
CA PRO A 19 -15.35 -10.69 -20.46
C PRO A 19 -14.45 -10.92 -21.68
N SER A 20 -14.93 -10.48 -22.84
CA SER A 20 -14.16 -10.51 -24.10
C SER A 20 -12.92 -9.62 -24.06
N GLN A 21 -12.99 -8.50 -23.34
CA GLN A 21 -11.89 -7.56 -23.18
C GLN A 21 -11.72 -7.21 -21.71
N MET A 22 -10.48 -6.94 -21.30
CA MET A 22 -10.19 -6.53 -19.93
C MET A 22 -10.87 -5.21 -19.56
N ASP A 23 -11.03 -4.29 -20.53
CA ASP A 23 -11.73 -3.01 -20.36
C ASP A 23 -13.18 -3.20 -19.91
N ASP A 24 -13.80 -4.29 -20.36
CA ASP A 24 -15.17 -4.58 -19.98
C ASP A 24 -15.25 -4.94 -18.50
N LEU A 25 -14.20 -5.36 -17.81
CA LEU A 25 -14.30 -5.93 -16.46
C LEU A 25 -14.93 -4.97 -15.42
N TRP A 26 -14.65 -3.68 -15.53
CA TRP A 26 -15.25 -2.64 -14.67
C TRP A 26 -16.48 -1.96 -15.29
N ASP A 27 -16.88 -2.36 -16.50
CA ASP A 27 -18.11 -1.93 -17.18
C ASP A 27 -19.15 -3.07 -17.33
N PHE A 28 -18.73 -4.31 -17.03
CA PHE A 28 -19.47 -5.58 -17.12
C PHE A 28 -20.71 -5.62 -16.20
N GLU A 29 -20.80 -4.63 -15.32
CA GLU A 29 -21.74 -4.51 -14.22
C GLU A 29 -23.20 -4.35 -14.66
N SER A 30 -23.48 -4.01 -15.92
CA SER A 30 -24.86 -3.95 -16.44
C SER A 30 -25.64 -5.27 -16.31
N ARG A 31 -24.99 -6.38 -15.96
CA ARG A 31 -25.61 -7.72 -15.81
C ARG A 31 -25.58 -8.31 -14.40
N PHE A 32 -24.83 -7.73 -13.44
CA PHE A 32 -24.52 -8.39 -12.17
C PHE A 32 -24.53 -7.42 -10.97
N HIS A 33 -25.71 -6.98 -10.56
CA HIS A 33 -25.85 -5.89 -9.58
C HIS A 33 -25.63 -6.29 -8.11
N THR A 34 -25.82 -7.56 -7.72
CA THR A 34 -25.67 -8.02 -6.33
C THR A 34 -25.40 -9.54 -6.23
N GLY A 35 -24.97 -9.99 -5.04
CA GLY A 35 -24.93 -11.41 -4.67
C GLY A 35 -23.83 -12.22 -5.36
N ALA A 36 -24.10 -13.49 -5.62
CA ALA A 36 -23.10 -14.45 -6.11
C ALA A 36 -22.46 -14.05 -7.45
N ALA A 37 -23.16 -13.28 -8.27
CA ALA A 37 -22.64 -12.86 -9.57
C ALA A 37 -21.70 -11.65 -9.45
N ALA A 38 -21.98 -10.72 -8.54
CA ALA A 38 -21.04 -9.65 -8.17
C ALA A 38 -19.75 -10.24 -7.56
N SER A 39 -19.84 -11.29 -6.74
CA SER A 39 -18.65 -11.98 -6.23
C SER A 39 -17.76 -12.58 -7.34
N ARG A 40 -18.34 -12.95 -8.49
CA ARG A 40 -17.55 -13.45 -9.64
C ARG A 40 -16.71 -12.36 -10.29
N CYS A 41 -17.20 -11.12 -10.33
CA CYS A 41 -16.42 -9.99 -10.84
C CYS A 41 -15.17 -9.76 -9.97
N HIS A 42 -15.27 -9.92 -8.65
CA HIS A 42 -14.10 -9.87 -7.77
C HIS A 42 -13.13 -11.02 -8.03
N MET A 43 -13.61 -12.25 -8.25
CA MET A 43 -12.69 -13.34 -8.63
C MET A 43 -11.95 -13.04 -9.95
N LEU A 44 -12.63 -12.48 -10.95
CA LEU A 44 -11.99 -12.09 -12.20
C LEU A 44 -10.98 -10.95 -11.98
N ALA A 45 -11.30 -9.95 -11.15
CA ALA A 45 -10.39 -8.84 -10.83
C ALA A 45 -9.23 -9.27 -9.93
N ASP A 46 -9.45 -10.22 -9.01
CA ASP A 46 -8.44 -10.80 -8.15
C ASP A 46 -7.52 -11.73 -8.94
N PHE A 47 -7.97 -12.35 -10.03
CA PHE A 47 -7.19 -13.35 -10.78
C PHE A 47 -7.03 -13.02 -12.26
N VAL A 48 -6.73 -11.75 -12.58
CA VAL A 48 -6.56 -11.29 -13.98
C VAL A 48 -5.62 -12.18 -14.77
N GLU A 49 -4.49 -12.60 -14.20
CA GLU A 49 -3.50 -13.47 -14.86
C GLU A 49 -3.97 -14.89 -15.19
N GLU A 50 -5.03 -15.34 -14.54
CA GLU A 50 -5.51 -16.71 -14.67
C GLU A 50 -6.46 -16.86 -15.86
N TRP A 51 -7.07 -15.75 -16.31
CA TRP A 51 -7.99 -15.73 -17.45
C TRP A 51 -7.56 -14.81 -18.59
N ALA A 52 -6.86 -13.71 -18.33
CA ALA A 52 -6.32 -12.83 -19.37
C ALA A 52 -4.89 -13.29 -19.74
N SER A 53 -4.60 -13.38 -21.04
CA SER A 53 -3.25 -13.74 -21.48
C SER A 53 -2.26 -12.61 -21.20
N GLN A 54 -0.97 -12.92 -21.07
CA GLN A 54 0.07 -11.88 -20.98
C GLN A 54 0.05 -10.95 -22.20
N GLU A 55 -0.26 -11.47 -23.39
CA GLU A 55 -0.40 -10.67 -24.61
C GLU A 55 -1.56 -9.67 -24.51
N ASP A 56 -2.71 -10.08 -23.96
CA ASP A 56 -3.86 -9.19 -23.75
C ASP A 56 -3.54 -8.07 -22.77
N ILE A 57 -2.87 -8.42 -21.66
CA ILE A 57 -2.47 -7.46 -20.63
C ILE A 57 -1.43 -6.48 -21.19
N SER A 58 -0.40 -6.98 -21.87
CA SER A 58 0.62 -6.14 -22.51
C SER A 58 0.03 -5.25 -23.60
N SER A 59 -0.92 -5.75 -24.40
CA SER A 59 -1.64 -4.99 -25.42
C SER A 59 -2.49 -3.87 -24.81
N PHE A 60 -3.15 -4.14 -23.68
CA PHE A 60 -3.87 -3.11 -22.91
C PHE A 60 -2.92 -2.03 -22.40
N LEU A 61 -1.84 -2.43 -21.73
CA LEU A 61 -0.88 -1.50 -21.11
C LEU A 61 -0.06 -0.70 -22.15
N ALA A 62 0.13 -1.25 -23.35
CA ALA A 62 0.75 -0.53 -24.47
C ALA A 62 -0.18 0.54 -25.08
N SER A 63 -1.50 0.42 -24.88
CA SER A 63 -2.48 1.36 -25.40
C SER A 63 -2.69 2.52 -24.43
N GLU A 64 -2.10 3.68 -24.75
CA GLU A 64 -2.25 4.89 -23.95
C GLU A 64 -3.72 5.33 -23.81
N SER A 65 -4.53 5.20 -24.86
CA SER A 65 -5.96 5.55 -24.79
C SER A 65 -6.76 4.65 -23.84
N ARG A 66 -6.48 3.34 -23.82
CA ARG A 66 -7.12 2.40 -22.88
C ARG A 66 -6.67 2.66 -21.44
N CYS A 67 -5.37 2.91 -21.24
CA CYS A 67 -4.86 3.31 -19.92
C CYS A 67 -5.47 4.64 -19.44
N GLN A 68 -5.62 5.64 -20.32
CA GLN A 68 -6.27 6.91 -20.00
C GLN A 68 -7.74 6.71 -19.59
N ALA A 69 -8.47 5.83 -20.26
CA ALA A 69 -9.84 5.49 -19.89
C ALA A 69 -9.90 4.86 -18.48
N LEU A 70 -9.01 3.92 -18.18
CA LEU A 70 -8.90 3.32 -16.85
C LEU A 70 -8.53 4.35 -15.77
N VAL A 71 -7.58 5.24 -16.04
CA VAL A 71 -7.17 6.30 -15.10
C VAL A 71 -8.31 7.27 -14.82
N LYS A 72 -9.08 7.64 -15.87
CA LYS A 72 -10.27 8.47 -15.71
C LYS A 72 -11.33 7.79 -14.84
N GLN A 73 -11.57 6.50 -15.08
CA GLN A 73 -12.52 5.72 -14.29
C GLN A 73 -12.06 5.58 -12.83
N LEU A 74 -10.79 5.25 -12.60
CA LEU A 74 -10.19 5.18 -11.28
C LEU A 74 -10.33 6.51 -10.54
N SER A 75 -10.03 7.63 -11.21
CA SER A 75 -10.07 8.95 -10.60
C SER A 75 -11.47 9.34 -10.18
N PHE A 76 -12.47 9.06 -11.01
CA PHE A 76 -13.87 9.28 -10.68
C PHE A 76 -14.30 8.42 -9.47
N ASN A 77 -13.97 7.13 -9.51
CA ASN A 77 -14.30 6.17 -8.46
C ASN A 77 -13.66 6.54 -7.12
N THR A 78 -12.37 6.84 -7.12
CA THR A 78 -11.61 7.21 -5.91
C THR A 78 -12.01 8.57 -5.37
N MET A 79 -12.31 9.56 -6.22
CA MET A 79 -12.86 10.85 -5.77
C MET A 79 -14.20 10.65 -5.06
N TRP A 80 -15.10 9.86 -5.63
CA TRP A 80 -16.40 9.60 -5.01
C TRP A 80 -16.25 8.79 -3.72
N LEU A 81 -15.39 7.78 -3.68
CA LEU A 81 -15.09 7.03 -2.46
C LEU A 81 -14.51 7.94 -1.37
N GLY A 82 -13.57 8.82 -1.71
CA GLY A 82 -12.96 9.73 -0.75
C GLY A 82 -13.92 10.82 -0.26
N MET A 83 -14.61 11.51 -1.16
CA MET A 83 -15.44 12.68 -0.82
C MET A 83 -16.91 12.33 -0.59
N GLY A 84 -17.49 11.53 -1.48
CA GLY A 84 -18.91 11.15 -1.44
C GLY A 84 -19.24 10.32 -0.19
N LEU A 85 -18.42 9.31 0.12
CA LEU A 85 -18.63 8.53 1.34
C LEU A 85 -18.38 9.34 2.60
N GLN A 86 -17.45 10.29 2.60
CA GLN A 86 -17.27 11.17 3.76
C GLN A 86 -18.55 11.93 4.08
N GLN A 87 -19.28 12.42 3.06
CA GLN A 87 -20.55 13.11 3.26
C GLN A 87 -21.63 12.19 3.83
N ILE A 88 -21.71 10.95 3.32
CA ILE A 88 -22.64 9.93 3.83
C ILE A 88 -22.31 9.63 5.29
N THR A 89 -21.03 9.35 5.60
CA THR A 89 -20.58 9.07 6.96
C THR A 89 -20.91 10.20 7.92
N LYS A 90 -20.65 11.46 7.53
CA LYS A 90 -21.00 12.64 8.34
C LYS A 90 -22.51 12.75 8.58
N ALA A 91 -23.33 12.52 7.56
CA ALA A 91 -24.78 12.59 7.69
C ALA A 91 -25.30 11.52 8.68
N VAL A 92 -24.75 10.32 8.62
CA VAL A 92 -25.11 9.20 9.49
C VAL A 92 -24.69 9.46 10.93
N THR A 93 -23.44 9.86 11.18
CA THR A 93 -22.95 10.15 12.53
C THR A 93 -23.72 11.28 13.19
N ASN A 94 -24.17 12.27 12.43
CA ASN A 94 -24.96 13.39 12.95
C ASN A 94 -26.42 13.00 13.27
N SER A 95 -26.91 11.88 12.73
CA SER A 95 -28.30 11.43 12.89
C SER A 95 -28.58 10.62 14.18
N SER A 96 -27.61 10.55 15.10
CA SER A 96 -27.71 9.91 16.44
C SER A 96 -27.92 8.39 16.50
N GLN A 97 -28.07 7.69 15.37
CA GLN A 97 -28.23 6.23 15.38
C GLN A 97 -26.91 5.44 15.49
N PHE A 98 -25.79 6.04 15.13
CA PHE A 98 -24.46 5.42 15.27
C PHE A 98 -23.52 6.37 15.98
N HIS A 99 -23.27 6.12 17.27
CA HIS A 99 -22.22 6.78 18.05
C HIS A 99 -20.93 5.96 17.96
N GLY A 100 -20.32 5.88 16.78
CA GLY A 100 -19.13 5.04 16.63
C GLY A 100 -18.66 4.86 15.20
N LYS A 101 -17.72 3.92 15.06
CA LYS A 101 -17.19 3.46 13.78
C LYS A 101 -18.07 2.34 13.24
N PHE A 102 -18.43 2.42 11.98
CA PHE A 102 -19.29 1.46 11.32
C PHE A 102 -18.70 1.07 9.96
N MET A 103 -19.09 -0.10 9.47
CA MET A 103 -18.83 -0.58 8.12
C MET A 103 -20.09 -0.54 7.28
N PHE A 104 -19.94 -0.24 5.99
CA PHE A 104 -21.08 -0.37 5.07
C PHE A 104 -21.31 -1.84 4.74
N ILE A 105 -22.57 -2.26 4.73
CA ILE A 105 -22.95 -3.57 4.20
C ILE A 105 -22.58 -3.60 2.72
N ALA A 106 -21.62 -4.46 2.40
CA ALA A 106 -21.05 -4.50 1.08
C ALA A 106 -22.05 -5.10 0.06
N PRO A 107 -21.95 -4.74 -1.24
CA PRO A 107 -22.79 -5.31 -2.29
C PRO A 107 -22.60 -6.83 -2.47
N CYS A 108 -21.42 -7.32 -2.11
CA CYS A 108 -21.03 -8.74 -2.15
C CYS A 108 -19.82 -8.98 -1.22
N MET A 109 -19.55 -10.24 -0.88
CA MET A 109 -18.42 -10.63 -0.01
C MET A 109 -17.05 -10.20 -0.57
N GLY A 110 -16.93 -10.03 -1.89
CA GLY A 110 -15.71 -9.55 -2.53
C GLY A 110 -15.39 -8.07 -2.27
N CYS A 111 -16.38 -7.28 -1.85
CA CYS A 111 -16.21 -5.83 -1.62
C CYS A 111 -15.65 -5.50 -0.24
N ASN A 112 -15.86 -6.36 0.77
CA ASN A 112 -15.31 -6.17 2.12
C ASN A 112 -14.83 -7.50 2.72
N THR A 113 -14.10 -8.26 1.91
CA THR A 113 -13.63 -9.62 2.21
C THR A 113 -12.96 -9.80 3.58
N PRO A 114 -12.14 -8.86 4.10
CA PRO A 114 -11.53 -9.02 5.42
C PRO A 114 -12.52 -9.33 6.54
N TYR A 115 -13.70 -8.70 6.53
CA TYR A 115 -14.73 -8.88 7.56
C TYR A 115 -15.87 -9.80 7.10
N ASP A 116 -16.27 -9.73 5.82
CA ASP A 116 -17.44 -10.49 5.33
C ASP A 116 -17.14 -11.97 5.09
N ALA A 117 -15.91 -12.31 4.70
CA ALA A 117 -15.55 -13.69 4.35
C ALA A 117 -15.01 -14.49 5.54
N GLY A 118 -14.44 -13.82 6.56
CA GLY A 118 -13.94 -14.49 7.75
C GLY A 118 -15.03 -15.15 8.58
N GLY A 119 -16.28 -14.69 8.49
CA GLY A 119 -17.41 -15.23 9.26
C GLY A 119 -17.28 -15.04 10.79
N CYS A 120 -16.20 -14.41 11.24
CA CYS A 120 -15.90 -14.15 12.63
C CYS A 120 -16.66 -12.90 13.08
N VAL A 121 -17.67 -13.09 13.94
CA VAL A 121 -18.35 -12.01 14.64
C VAL A 121 -17.78 -11.97 16.05
N HIS A 122 -16.92 -11.01 16.33
CA HIS A 122 -16.30 -10.81 17.66
C HIS A 122 -16.49 -9.38 18.14
N SER A 123 -16.13 -9.14 19.40
CA SER A 123 -16.34 -7.86 20.11
C SER A 123 -15.77 -6.62 19.40
N ASN A 124 -14.81 -6.81 18.50
CA ASN A 124 -14.15 -5.74 17.74
C ASN A 124 -14.68 -5.56 16.30
N THR A 125 -15.64 -6.38 15.85
CA THR A 125 -16.26 -6.21 14.52
C THR A 125 -17.05 -4.91 14.49
N PRO A 126 -16.78 -3.96 13.58
CA PRO A 126 -17.53 -2.71 13.50
C PRO A 126 -19.02 -2.96 13.23
N ASP A 127 -19.87 -2.07 13.76
CA ASP A 127 -21.31 -2.10 13.47
C ASP A 127 -21.54 -1.99 11.96
N GLN A 128 -22.53 -2.73 11.44
CA GLN A 128 -22.86 -2.70 10.01
C GLN A 128 -23.99 -1.72 9.71
N MET A 129 -23.83 -0.97 8.62
CA MET A 129 -24.81 0.00 8.13
C MET A 129 -25.23 -0.32 6.70
N ASP A 130 -26.53 -0.47 6.47
CA ASP A 130 -27.09 -0.56 5.12
C ASP A 130 -27.22 0.83 4.49
N LEU A 131 -26.75 0.97 3.25
CA LEU A 131 -26.87 2.18 2.45
C LEU A 131 -28.24 2.33 1.78
N ASN A 132 -29.11 1.30 1.80
CA ASN A 132 -30.49 1.29 1.28
C ASN A 132 -30.65 1.98 -0.10
N ASN A 133 -29.63 1.89 -0.94
CA ASN A 133 -29.60 2.51 -2.26
C ASN A 133 -28.74 1.67 -3.22
N ASP A 134 -29.41 1.01 -4.17
CA ASP A 134 -28.76 0.11 -5.12
C ASP A 134 -27.77 0.81 -6.06
N GLN A 135 -27.99 2.09 -6.38
CA GLN A 135 -27.03 2.85 -7.20
C GLN A 135 -25.73 3.09 -6.45
N ILE A 136 -25.81 3.43 -5.16
CA ILE A 136 -24.64 3.62 -4.30
C ILE A 136 -23.91 2.28 -4.13
N ARG A 137 -24.64 1.19 -3.92
CA ARG A 137 -24.05 -0.16 -3.79
C ARG A 137 -23.34 -0.61 -5.07
N THR A 138 -23.97 -0.43 -6.23
CA THR A 138 -23.38 -0.69 -7.55
C THR A 138 -22.10 0.14 -7.71
N PHE A 139 -22.17 1.43 -7.42
CA PHE A 139 -21.00 2.30 -7.52
C PHE A 139 -19.83 1.88 -6.61
N LEU A 140 -20.12 1.46 -5.38
CA LEU A 140 -19.13 0.90 -4.46
C LEU A 140 -18.45 -0.34 -5.01
N HIS A 141 -19.25 -1.26 -5.55
CA HIS A 141 -18.76 -2.48 -6.16
C HIS A 141 -17.78 -2.19 -7.28
N ARG A 142 -18.21 -1.39 -8.27
CA ARG A 142 -17.37 -0.94 -9.38
C ARG A 142 -16.09 -0.25 -8.93
N SER A 143 -16.18 0.61 -7.92
CA SER A 143 -15.03 1.36 -7.43
C SER A 143 -13.94 0.46 -6.86
N ILE A 144 -14.33 -0.58 -6.11
CA ILE A 144 -13.39 -1.56 -5.56
C ILE A 144 -12.80 -2.43 -6.68
N LEU A 145 -13.61 -2.85 -7.66
CA LEU A 145 -13.12 -3.59 -8.83
C LEU A 145 -12.07 -2.80 -9.62
N THR A 146 -12.35 -1.52 -9.90
CA THR A 146 -11.38 -0.67 -10.63
C THR A 146 -10.08 -0.53 -9.84
N LEU A 147 -10.15 -0.32 -8.52
CA LEU A 147 -8.97 -0.27 -7.65
C LEU A 147 -8.18 -1.60 -7.71
N GLN A 148 -8.88 -2.72 -7.61
CA GLN A 148 -8.30 -4.07 -7.66
C GLN A 148 -7.53 -4.29 -8.97
N VAL A 149 -8.16 -4.00 -10.11
CA VAL A 149 -7.54 -4.12 -11.42
C VAL A 149 -6.32 -3.22 -11.56
N VAL A 150 -6.41 -1.97 -11.07
CA VAL A 150 -5.27 -1.06 -11.09
C VAL A 150 -4.11 -1.63 -10.26
N CYS A 151 -4.36 -2.19 -9.08
CA CYS A 151 -3.33 -2.86 -8.29
C CYS A 151 -2.73 -4.07 -9.02
N GLU A 152 -3.55 -4.91 -9.65
CA GLU A 152 -3.08 -6.06 -10.44
C GLU A 152 -2.18 -5.64 -11.60
N LEU A 153 -2.57 -4.61 -12.34
CA LEU A 153 -1.81 -4.08 -13.47
C LEU A 153 -0.53 -3.38 -13.02
N LEU A 154 -0.61 -2.60 -11.94
CA LEU A 154 0.55 -1.97 -11.32
C LEU A 154 1.48 -2.99 -10.65
N ALA A 155 1.02 -4.18 -10.26
CA ALA A 155 1.93 -5.17 -9.71
C ALA A 155 2.78 -5.83 -10.80
N ARG A 156 2.46 -5.68 -12.08
CA ARG A 156 3.19 -6.39 -13.15
C ARG A 156 4.59 -5.85 -13.37
N GLU A 157 5.52 -6.78 -13.58
CA GLU A 157 6.89 -6.54 -14.09
C GLU A 157 6.87 -6.42 -15.63
N LEU A 158 5.93 -5.65 -16.17
CA LEU A 158 5.83 -5.39 -17.60
C LEU A 158 6.33 -3.96 -17.88
N GLU A 159 7.21 -3.80 -18.86
CA GLU A 159 7.65 -2.47 -19.33
C GLU A 159 6.44 -1.57 -19.67
N GLN A 160 5.35 -2.17 -20.15
CA GLN A 160 4.13 -1.44 -20.50
C GLN A 160 3.35 -0.91 -19.28
N ALA A 161 3.56 -1.46 -18.07
CA ALA A 161 2.94 -0.92 -16.85
C ALA A 161 3.36 0.53 -16.57
N ASP A 162 4.46 0.97 -17.18
CA ASP A 162 4.98 2.34 -17.13
C ASP A 162 3.99 3.36 -17.68
N THR A 163 3.25 3.00 -18.74
CA THR A 163 2.21 3.88 -19.32
C THR A 163 1.17 4.23 -18.27
N LEU A 164 0.71 3.24 -17.50
CA LEU A 164 -0.28 3.42 -16.45
C LEU A 164 0.26 4.31 -15.33
N VAL A 165 1.48 4.06 -14.86
CA VAL A 165 2.13 4.85 -13.79
C VAL A 165 2.32 6.31 -14.22
N ARG A 166 2.73 6.54 -15.47
CA ARG A 166 2.89 7.89 -16.03
C ARG A 166 1.57 8.66 -16.03
N LEU A 167 0.47 8.00 -16.36
CA LEU A 167 -0.85 8.63 -16.39
C LEU A 167 -1.43 8.87 -14.99
N LEU A 168 -1.08 8.03 -14.01
CA LEU A 168 -1.48 8.19 -12.61
C LEU A 168 -0.69 9.29 -11.86
N VAL A 169 0.52 9.60 -12.34
CA VAL A 169 1.44 10.58 -11.75
C VAL A 169 1.83 11.63 -12.78
N VAL A 170 1.12 12.75 -12.74
CA VAL A 170 1.38 13.91 -13.60
C VAL A 170 2.37 14.87 -12.96
N ASP A 171 3.07 15.68 -13.76
CA ASP A 171 3.98 16.69 -13.24
C ASP A 171 3.22 17.97 -12.86
N VAL A 172 3.51 18.53 -11.68
CA VAL A 172 3.01 19.85 -11.28
C VAL A 172 3.90 20.94 -11.90
N PRO A 173 3.32 21.96 -12.56
CA PRO A 173 4.07 23.11 -13.05
C PRO A 173 4.91 23.75 -11.94
N ALA A 174 6.14 24.13 -12.26
CA ALA A 174 7.13 24.60 -11.27
C ALA A 174 6.67 25.85 -10.50
N GLU A 175 5.79 26.65 -11.11
CA GLU A 175 5.29 27.92 -10.63
C GLU A 175 4.15 27.79 -9.62
N ILE A 176 3.53 26.60 -9.49
CA ILE A 176 2.31 26.39 -8.73
C ILE A 176 2.60 25.48 -7.53
N THR A 177 1.92 25.69 -6.39
CA THR A 177 2.00 24.74 -5.27
C THR A 177 1.14 23.50 -5.57
N PRO A 178 1.47 22.31 -5.04
CA PRO A 178 0.63 21.12 -5.23
C PRO A 178 -0.85 21.34 -4.82
N MET A 179 -1.07 22.12 -3.76
CA MET A 179 -2.40 22.48 -3.28
C MET A 179 -3.16 23.41 -4.23
N ASP A 180 -2.50 24.46 -4.73
CA ASP A 180 -3.11 25.38 -5.71
C ASP A 180 -3.40 24.67 -7.03
N TRP A 181 -2.49 23.79 -7.46
CA TRP A 181 -2.67 22.98 -8.66
C TRP A 181 -3.86 22.02 -8.51
N THR A 182 -3.96 21.32 -7.37
CA THR A 182 -5.09 20.44 -7.06
C THR A 182 -6.41 21.22 -7.10
N THR A 183 -6.43 22.39 -6.47
CA THR A 183 -7.62 23.27 -6.46
C THR A 183 -8.03 23.69 -7.87
N ALA A 184 -7.07 24.08 -8.71
CA ALA A 184 -7.32 24.46 -10.09
C ALA A 184 -7.86 23.30 -10.93
N GLN A 185 -7.34 22.08 -10.75
CA GLN A 185 -7.84 20.91 -11.48
C GLN A 185 -9.25 20.51 -11.02
N CYS A 186 -9.54 20.57 -9.72
CA CYS A 186 -10.90 20.37 -9.20
C CYS A 186 -11.89 21.36 -9.83
N GLN A 187 -11.53 22.65 -9.90
CA GLN A 187 -12.38 23.69 -10.49
C GLN A 187 -12.57 23.52 -12.01
N SER A 188 -11.55 22.99 -12.69
CA SER A 188 -11.59 22.75 -14.13
C SER A 188 -12.28 21.42 -14.51
N GLY A 189 -12.59 20.57 -13.52
CA GLY A 189 -13.19 19.26 -13.76
C GLY A 189 -12.20 18.19 -14.26
N ASN A 190 -10.89 18.46 -14.24
CA ASN A 190 -9.84 17.53 -14.69
C ASN A 190 -9.48 16.52 -13.60
N ILE A 191 -10.47 15.75 -13.15
CA ILE A 191 -10.36 14.86 -11.99
C ILE A 191 -9.32 13.75 -12.24
N GLU A 192 -9.11 13.35 -13.49
CA GLU A 192 -8.13 12.34 -13.90
C GLU A 192 -6.69 12.68 -13.48
N LEU A 193 -6.35 13.97 -13.46
CA LEU A 193 -5.04 14.46 -13.05
C LEU A 193 -4.82 14.30 -11.54
N LEU A 194 -5.90 14.08 -10.77
CA LEU A 194 -5.88 13.99 -9.31
C LEU A 194 -5.85 12.56 -8.80
N SER A 195 -5.66 11.55 -9.65
CA SER A 195 -5.60 10.12 -9.30
C SER A 195 -4.85 9.84 -7.99
N THR A 196 -3.60 10.32 -7.88
CA THR A 196 -2.74 10.09 -6.71
C THR A 196 -3.29 10.77 -5.44
N ASN A 197 -3.88 11.97 -5.56
CA ASN A 197 -4.52 12.66 -4.42
C ASN A 197 -5.82 11.97 -4.00
N ASN A 198 -6.61 11.50 -4.96
CA ASN A 198 -7.88 10.81 -4.68
C ASN A 198 -7.66 9.51 -3.91
N LEU A 199 -6.57 8.77 -4.19
CA LEU A 199 -6.19 7.59 -3.41
C LEU A 199 -5.93 7.92 -1.93
N VAL A 200 -5.33 9.08 -1.63
CA VAL A 200 -5.18 9.56 -0.24
C VAL A 200 -6.55 9.86 0.38
N GLY A 201 -7.47 10.44 -0.39
CA GLY A 201 -8.85 10.63 0.03
C GLY A 201 -9.57 9.32 0.41
N VAL A 202 -9.30 8.23 -0.33
CA VAL A 202 -9.81 6.89 0.01
C VAL A 202 -9.21 6.40 1.34
N LEU A 203 -7.90 6.52 1.55
CA LEU A 203 -7.29 6.17 2.84
C LEU A 203 -7.89 6.94 4.02
N ASP A 204 -8.09 8.25 3.83
CA ASP A 204 -8.57 9.14 4.89
C ASP A 204 -10.03 8.87 5.30
N ASN A 205 -10.87 8.42 4.35
CA ASN A 205 -12.32 8.37 4.54
C ASN A 205 -12.92 6.96 4.47
N CYS A 206 -12.21 5.98 3.92
CA CYS A 206 -12.70 4.60 3.77
C CYS A 206 -12.11 3.61 4.78
N SER A 207 -11.06 3.97 5.54
CA SER A 207 -10.32 3.00 6.36
C SER A 207 -11.15 2.23 7.38
N ASP A 208 -12.16 2.86 7.99
CA ASP A 208 -13.06 2.20 8.92
C ASP A 208 -14.30 1.59 8.24
N CYS A 209 -14.80 2.18 7.14
CA CYS A 209 -16.09 1.81 6.56
C CYS A 209 -16.04 0.90 5.31
N LEU A 210 -14.93 0.94 4.57
CA LEU A 210 -14.60 0.06 3.43
C LEU A 210 -13.11 -0.33 3.44
N PRO A 211 -12.70 -1.18 4.40
CA PRO A 211 -11.32 -1.65 4.55
C PRO A 211 -10.65 -2.13 3.27
N LYS A 212 -11.31 -2.96 2.44
CA LYS A 212 -10.68 -3.44 1.19
C LYS A 212 -10.32 -2.28 0.24
N ALA A 213 -11.18 -1.26 0.13
CA ALA A 213 -10.89 -0.09 -0.71
C ALA A 213 -9.67 0.69 -0.21
N SER A 214 -9.53 0.89 1.10
CA SER A 214 -8.36 1.57 1.68
C SER A 214 -7.09 0.73 1.51
N MET A 215 -7.15 -0.60 1.69
CA MET A 215 -6.03 -1.51 1.46
C MET A 215 -5.53 -1.45 0.02
N LEU A 216 -6.43 -1.46 -0.96
CA LEU A 216 -6.08 -1.33 -2.37
C LEU A 216 -5.51 0.05 -2.70
N ALA A 217 -6.08 1.13 -2.14
CA ALA A 217 -5.54 2.47 -2.31
C ALA A 217 -4.11 2.59 -1.75
N ALA A 218 -3.85 2.00 -0.58
CA ALA A 218 -2.53 1.90 0.04
C ALA A 218 -1.52 1.14 -0.84
N ALA A 219 -1.93 -0.01 -1.40
CA ALA A 219 -1.11 -0.80 -2.30
C ALA A 219 -0.79 -0.03 -3.59
N ALA A 220 -1.80 0.57 -4.23
CA ALA A 220 -1.63 1.38 -5.44
C ALA A 220 -0.66 2.55 -5.19
N LEU A 221 -0.84 3.31 -4.10
CA LEU A 221 0.07 4.40 -3.73
C LEU A 221 1.50 3.91 -3.55
N SER A 222 1.70 2.78 -2.88
CA SER A 222 3.03 2.21 -2.66
C SER A 222 3.70 1.77 -3.95
N LEU A 223 2.98 1.13 -4.86
CA LEU A 223 3.48 0.74 -6.17
C LEU A 223 3.82 1.95 -7.05
N ILE A 224 2.98 2.98 -7.02
CA ILE A 224 3.19 4.25 -7.74
C ILE A 224 4.45 4.95 -7.23
N VAL A 225 4.56 5.13 -5.92
CA VAL A 225 5.70 5.81 -5.28
C VAL A 225 6.98 5.00 -5.49
N SER A 226 6.92 3.67 -5.50
CA SER A 226 8.10 2.83 -5.74
C SER A 226 8.70 2.96 -7.14
N ARG A 227 7.92 3.42 -8.12
CA ARG A 227 8.40 3.63 -9.50
C ARG A 227 8.84 5.07 -9.77
N ARG A 228 8.11 6.06 -9.27
CA ARG A 228 8.40 7.50 -9.48
C ARG A 228 8.30 8.30 -8.16
N PRO A 229 9.14 8.03 -7.15
CA PRO A 229 8.92 8.54 -5.80
C PRO A 229 9.00 10.06 -5.71
N ALA A 230 10.00 10.68 -6.37
CA ALA A 230 10.14 12.13 -6.32
C ALA A 230 8.93 12.88 -6.92
N VAL A 231 8.33 12.33 -7.98
CA VAL A 231 7.20 12.97 -8.67
C VAL A 231 5.92 12.70 -7.89
N ALA A 232 5.64 11.45 -7.52
CA ALA A 232 4.47 11.09 -6.74
C ALA A 232 4.41 11.83 -5.40
N LEU A 233 5.52 11.87 -4.64
CA LEU A 233 5.58 12.61 -3.38
C LEU A 233 5.52 14.13 -3.56
N SER A 234 5.84 14.66 -4.73
CA SER A 234 5.68 16.09 -5.01
C SER A 234 4.23 16.49 -5.28
N LEU A 235 3.36 15.54 -5.64
CA LEU A 235 1.92 15.74 -5.82
C LEU A 235 1.16 15.80 -4.51
N LEU A 236 1.69 15.13 -3.48
CA LEU A 236 1.02 14.94 -2.21
C LEU A 236 1.34 16.07 -1.23
N ASP A 237 0.41 16.35 -0.33
CA ASP A 237 0.67 17.15 0.87
C ASP A 237 0.99 16.22 2.05
N PRO A 238 2.06 16.50 2.81
CA PRO A 238 2.46 15.66 3.93
C PRO A 238 1.47 15.60 5.08
N GLU A 239 0.76 16.69 5.33
CA GLU A 239 -0.14 16.76 6.48
C GLU A 239 -1.40 15.88 6.28
N PRO A 240 -2.15 15.98 5.17
CA PRO A 240 -3.26 15.06 4.89
C PRO A 240 -2.81 13.61 4.73
N LEU A 241 -1.66 13.36 4.09
CA LEU A 241 -1.18 11.99 3.93
C LEU A 241 -0.86 11.33 5.27
N ALA A 242 -0.17 12.04 6.17
CA ALA A 242 0.16 11.48 7.48
C ALA A 242 -1.09 11.20 8.32
N GLY A 243 -2.08 12.11 8.31
CA GLY A 243 -3.37 11.88 8.97
C GLY A 243 -4.15 10.71 8.38
N ALA A 244 -4.16 10.56 7.05
CA ALA A 244 -4.80 9.44 6.36
C ALA A 244 -4.11 8.11 6.70
N LEU A 245 -2.78 8.09 6.74
CA LEU A 245 -2.00 6.91 7.12
C LEU A 245 -2.25 6.52 8.57
N HIS A 246 -2.37 7.48 9.49
CA HIS A 246 -2.70 7.18 10.88
C HIS A 246 -4.05 6.44 10.98
N LYS A 247 -5.10 6.97 10.33
CA LYS A 247 -6.42 6.31 10.29
C LYS A 247 -6.36 4.93 9.66
N TYR A 248 -5.60 4.78 8.57
CA TYR A 248 -5.35 3.50 7.94
C TYR A 248 -4.69 2.50 8.90
N PHE A 249 -3.61 2.89 9.58
CA PHE A 249 -2.93 2.02 10.54
C PHE A 249 -3.78 1.68 11.76
N VAL A 250 -4.66 2.56 12.22
CA VAL A 250 -5.64 2.23 13.28
C VAL A 250 -6.58 1.12 12.81
N SER A 251 -7.01 1.14 11.54
CA SER A 251 -7.83 0.08 10.96
C SER A 251 -7.05 -1.23 10.82
N ILE A 252 -5.81 -1.18 10.31
CA ILE A 252 -4.93 -2.35 10.19
C ILE A 252 -4.58 -2.95 11.55
N PHE A 253 -4.35 -2.12 12.57
CA PHE A 253 -4.07 -2.57 13.93
C PHE A 253 -5.21 -3.42 14.48
N ARG A 254 -6.47 -3.13 14.15
CA ARG A 254 -7.62 -3.94 14.60
C ARG A 254 -7.61 -5.33 13.98
N LEU A 255 -7.27 -5.42 12.71
CA LEU A 255 -7.17 -6.70 12.01
C LEU A 255 -6.02 -7.56 12.57
N LEU A 256 -4.88 -6.94 12.89
CA LEU A 256 -3.69 -7.64 13.38
C LEU A 256 -3.72 -7.94 14.89
N SER A 257 -4.35 -7.07 15.68
CA SER A 257 -4.49 -7.28 17.13
C SER A 257 -5.59 -8.29 17.47
N ASN A 258 -6.35 -8.75 16.48
CA ASN A 258 -7.42 -9.69 16.67
C ASN A 258 -6.93 -11.14 16.57
N SER A 259 -6.66 -11.75 17.72
CA SER A 259 -6.21 -13.14 17.81
C SER A 259 -7.30 -14.18 17.52
N GLU A 260 -8.56 -13.77 17.32
CA GLU A 260 -9.70 -14.68 17.17
C GLU A 260 -9.99 -15.06 15.71
N CYS A 261 -9.45 -14.30 14.73
CA CYS A 261 -9.72 -14.52 13.32
C CYS A 261 -8.44 -14.53 12.46
N LYS A 262 -8.00 -15.73 12.05
CA LYS A 262 -6.86 -15.91 11.14
C LYS A 262 -7.06 -15.21 9.79
N VAL A 263 -8.29 -15.10 9.32
CA VAL A 263 -8.60 -14.44 8.04
C VAL A 263 -8.31 -12.94 8.13
N GLU A 264 -8.84 -12.28 9.17
CA GLU A 264 -8.60 -10.85 9.42
C GLU A 264 -7.12 -10.55 9.62
N GLU A 265 -6.41 -11.35 10.44
CA GLU A 265 -4.98 -11.20 10.68
C GLU A 265 -4.19 -11.23 9.35
N ARG A 266 -4.52 -12.17 8.45
CA ARG A 266 -3.81 -12.30 7.17
C ARG A 266 -4.12 -11.17 6.20
N PHE A 267 -5.37 -10.68 6.13
CA PHE A 267 -5.69 -9.46 5.39
C PHE A 267 -4.98 -8.23 5.96
N GLY A 268 -4.96 -8.10 7.29
CA GLY A 268 -4.23 -7.05 7.99
C GLY A 268 -2.74 -7.07 7.69
N LEU A 269 -2.12 -8.26 7.70
CA LEU A 269 -0.70 -8.44 7.40
C LEU A 269 -0.38 -8.12 5.94
N ALA A 270 -1.17 -8.62 4.99
CA ALA A 270 -0.98 -8.32 3.57
C ALA A 270 -1.11 -6.83 3.29
N ALA A 271 -2.12 -6.18 3.86
CA ALA A 271 -2.32 -4.75 3.78
C ALA A 271 -1.15 -3.96 4.39
N TYR A 272 -0.68 -4.37 5.57
CA TYR A 272 0.47 -3.77 6.23
C TYR A 272 1.74 -3.86 5.37
N ILE A 273 2.03 -5.04 4.82
CA ILE A 273 3.21 -5.24 3.95
C ILE A 273 3.11 -4.37 2.69
N ASN A 274 1.93 -4.30 2.07
CA ASN A 274 1.72 -3.51 0.86
C ASN A 274 2.00 -2.01 1.04
N ILE A 275 1.90 -1.45 2.25
CA ILE A 275 2.16 -0.03 2.51
C ILE A 275 3.63 0.28 2.88
N LEU A 276 4.44 -0.73 3.23
CA LEU A 276 5.82 -0.53 3.70
C LEU A 276 6.71 0.24 2.71
N PRO A 277 6.64 0.03 1.37
CA PRO A 277 7.43 0.81 0.44
C PRO A 277 7.16 2.31 0.52
N LEU A 278 5.89 2.72 0.64
CA LEU A 278 5.54 4.13 0.81
C LEU A 278 6.20 4.71 2.07
N LEU A 279 6.06 4.03 3.21
CA LEU A 279 6.62 4.47 4.49
C LEU A 279 8.14 4.63 4.44
N TYR A 280 8.83 3.73 3.74
CA TYR A 280 10.27 3.85 3.52
C TYR A 280 10.60 5.16 2.79
N PHE A 281 9.86 5.52 1.75
CA PHE A 281 10.06 6.76 0.99
C PHE A 281 9.67 8.02 1.75
N LEU A 282 8.69 7.96 2.67
CA LEU A 282 8.31 9.12 3.50
C LEU A 282 9.48 9.66 4.34
N SER A 283 10.45 8.81 4.68
CA SER A 283 11.67 9.24 5.39
C SER A 283 12.48 10.29 4.62
N TYR A 284 12.39 10.27 3.29
CA TYR A 284 13.09 11.18 2.37
C TYR A 284 12.23 12.36 1.90
N TRP A 285 11.02 12.47 2.44
CA TRP A 285 10.10 13.54 2.09
C TRP A 285 10.38 14.82 2.90
N PRO A 286 10.25 16.03 2.32
CA PRO A 286 10.58 17.25 3.04
C PRO A 286 9.74 17.41 4.32
N LYS A 287 10.42 17.75 5.42
CA LYS A 287 9.82 17.95 6.74
C LYS A 287 9.17 16.70 7.35
N SER A 288 9.51 15.50 6.88
CA SER A 288 9.05 14.23 7.47
C SER A 288 9.25 14.20 9.00
N HIS A 289 10.40 14.66 9.49
CA HIS A 289 10.71 14.79 10.92
C HIS A 289 9.74 15.65 11.74
N LYS A 290 8.95 16.52 11.10
CA LYS A 290 7.91 17.33 11.78
C LYS A 290 6.53 16.71 11.64
N VAL A 291 6.22 16.19 10.46
CA VAL A 291 4.86 15.78 10.12
C VAL A 291 4.55 14.38 10.64
N LEU A 292 5.47 13.42 10.50
CA LEU A 292 5.23 12.04 10.92
C LEU A 292 4.92 11.91 12.42
N PRO A 293 5.69 12.55 13.33
CA PRO A 293 5.42 12.48 14.78
C PRO A 293 4.17 13.25 15.19
N LYS A 294 3.79 14.30 14.45
CA LYS A 294 2.57 15.07 14.75
C LYS A 294 1.30 14.22 14.62
N HIS A 295 1.36 13.15 13.82
CA HIS A 295 0.27 12.19 13.61
C HIS A 295 0.58 10.83 14.26
N ASP A 296 1.51 10.77 15.20
CA ASP A 296 1.88 9.56 15.96
C ASP A 296 2.21 8.35 15.08
N LEU A 297 2.75 8.58 13.88
CA LEU A 297 3.00 7.49 12.92
C LEU A 297 4.13 6.56 13.38
N ASP A 298 5.14 7.10 14.04
CA ASP A 298 6.23 6.32 14.63
C ASP A 298 5.74 5.47 15.80
N SER A 299 4.83 6.00 16.63
CA SER A 299 4.20 5.27 17.72
C SER A 299 3.34 4.11 17.20
N ILE A 300 2.42 4.36 16.25
CA ILE A 300 1.53 3.30 15.75
C ILE A 300 2.28 2.22 14.96
N LEU A 301 3.34 2.59 14.21
CA LEU A 301 4.19 1.61 13.54
C LEU A 301 4.97 0.76 14.53
N SER A 302 5.41 1.34 15.65
CA SER A 302 6.09 0.59 16.71
C SER A 302 5.11 -0.34 17.43
N SER A 303 3.87 0.09 17.65
CA SER A 303 2.82 -0.79 18.20
C SER A 303 2.52 -1.98 17.29
N LEU A 304 2.39 -1.73 15.98
CA LEU A 304 2.19 -2.79 14.97
C LEU A 304 3.38 -3.76 14.92
N LEU A 305 4.60 -3.23 14.94
CA LEU A 305 5.84 -4.03 15.00
C LEU A 305 5.82 -4.98 16.19
N LEU A 306 5.54 -4.46 17.39
CA LEU A 306 5.52 -5.26 18.61
C LEU A 306 4.39 -6.30 18.56
N ASN A 307 3.19 -5.90 18.12
CA ASN A 307 2.06 -6.81 18.00
C ASN A 307 2.38 -8.00 17.06
N ILE A 308 2.89 -7.72 15.85
CA ILE A 308 3.29 -8.75 14.89
C ILE A 308 4.42 -9.62 15.45
N LEU A 309 5.41 -9.03 16.12
CA LEU A 309 6.50 -9.77 16.78
C LEU A 309 5.98 -10.71 17.88
N HIS A 310 5.01 -10.26 18.66
CA HIS A 310 4.37 -11.09 19.67
C HIS A 310 3.60 -12.26 19.03
N SER A 311 2.82 -12.02 17.97
CA SER A 311 2.08 -13.06 17.23
C SER A 311 3.01 -14.09 16.58
N ALA A 312 4.08 -13.65 15.92
CA ALA A 312 5.00 -14.52 15.19
C ALA A 312 5.82 -15.45 16.12
N TYR A 313 6.03 -15.05 17.39
CA TYR A 313 6.93 -15.72 18.32
C TYR A 313 6.28 -15.98 19.69
N GLN A 314 5.01 -16.39 19.70
CA GLN A 314 4.34 -16.85 20.92
C GLN A 314 5.01 -18.14 21.45
N ARG A 315 5.45 -18.11 22.73
CA ARG A 315 6.18 -19.23 23.34
C ARG A 315 5.30 -20.40 23.75
N ASP A 316 4.00 -20.18 23.93
CA ASP A 316 3.14 -21.12 24.67
C ASP A 316 2.47 -22.19 23.80
N THR A 317 2.43 -22.02 22.47
CA THR A 317 1.69 -22.95 21.58
C THR A 317 2.60 -23.90 20.80
N GLY A 318 3.90 -23.58 20.63
CA GLY A 318 4.84 -24.41 19.86
C GLY A 318 4.53 -24.52 18.36
N GLU A 319 3.50 -23.86 17.86
CA GLU A 319 3.13 -23.83 16.43
C GLU A 319 3.92 -22.74 15.69
N GLU A 320 4.36 -23.04 14.47
CA GLU A 320 4.97 -22.05 13.58
C GLU A 320 3.87 -21.14 13.00
N VAL A 321 3.63 -20.00 13.65
CA VAL A 321 2.60 -19.02 13.25
C VAL A 321 3.00 -18.23 12.00
N ASP A 322 4.30 -17.96 11.85
CA ASP A 322 4.89 -17.25 10.71
C ASP A 322 5.21 -18.19 9.54
N GLY A 323 4.15 -18.80 9.01
CA GLY A 323 4.21 -19.66 7.84
C GLY A 323 3.38 -19.14 6.65
N PRO A 324 3.50 -19.80 5.48
CA PRO A 324 2.64 -19.54 4.33
C PRO A 324 1.17 -19.81 4.66
N ILE A 325 0.28 -19.17 3.90
CA ILE A 325 -1.16 -19.33 4.08
C ILE A 325 -1.59 -20.70 3.55
N ASP A 326 -2.32 -21.44 4.38
CA ASP A 326 -3.03 -22.65 3.95
C ASP A 326 -4.32 -22.25 3.21
N LEU A 327 -4.22 -22.12 1.89
CA LEU A 327 -5.36 -21.80 1.04
C LEU A 327 -6.36 -22.96 0.89
N ASP A 328 -5.98 -24.19 1.25
CA ASP A 328 -6.91 -25.32 1.26
C ASP A 328 -7.83 -25.22 2.49
N ALA A 329 -7.30 -24.77 3.62
CA ALA A 329 -8.07 -24.50 4.84
C ALA A 329 -8.84 -23.16 4.79
N PHE A 330 -8.28 -22.14 4.13
CA PHE A 330 -8.83 -20.77 4.09
C PHE A 330 -8.87 -20.23 2.64
N PRO A 331 -9.77 -20.73 1.78
CA PRO A 331 -9.84 -20.33 0.37
C PRO A 331 -10.16 -18.84 0.17
N GLU A 332 -10.88 -18.20 1.11
CA GLU A 332 -11.18 -16.77 1.09
C GLU A 332 -9.93 -15.88 1.13
N LEU A 333 -8.81 -16.38 1.67
CA LEU A 333 -7.53 -15.69 1.73
C LEU A 333 -6.82 -15.60 0.38
N GLN A 334 -7.35 -16.23 -0.67
CA GLN A 334 -6.80 -16.12 -2.01
C GLN A 334 -6.78 -14.67 -2.53
N SER A 335 -7.66 -13.80 -2.01
CA SER A 335 -7.71 -12.37 -2.33
C SER A 335 -6.87 -11.47 -1.40
N ALA A 336 -6.22 -12.03 -0.37
CA ALA A 336 -5.31 -11.31 0.53
C ALA A 336 -3.92 -11.14 -0.11
N LYS A 337 -3.85 -10.37 -1.19
CA LYS A 337 -2.66 -10.25 -2.04
C LYS A 337 -1.59 -9.30 -1.49
N VAL A 338 -0.32 -9.68 -1.68
CA VAL A 338 0.83 -8.80 -1.47
C VAL A 338 1.38 -8.31 -2.81
N TYR A 339 0.80 -7.22 -3.33
CA TYR A 339 1.17 -6.67 -4.65
C TYR A 339 2.61 -6.18 -4.73
N VAL A 340 3.18 -5.73 -3.60
CA VAL A 340 4.56 -5.22 -3.58
C VAL A 340 5.61 -6.32 -3.70
N GLU A 341 5.21 -7.59 -3.72
CA GLU A 341 6.11 -8.73 -3.92
C GLU A 341 6.95 -8.59 -5.21
N THR A 342 6.36 -8.03 -6.26
CA THR A 342 7.00 -7.84 -7.57
C THR A 342 8.09 -6.78 -7.58
N LEU A 343 8.22 -5.99 -6.51
CA LEU A 343 9.34 -5.07 -6.37
C LEU A 343 10.66 -5.80 -6.07
N PHE A 344 10.60 -7.06 -5.61
CA PHE A 344 11.75 -7.81 -5.10
C PHE A 344 12.44 -8.72 -6.14
N GLY A 345 11.93 -8.80 -7.37
CA GLY A 345 12.46 -9.62 -8.46
C GLY A 345 12.36 -11.14 -8.22
N GLU A 346 12.60 -11.93 -9.26
CA GLU A 346 12.59 -13.40 -9.16
C GLU A 346 13.83 -13.96 -8.45
N ASN A 347 13.66 -15.06 -7.70
CA ASN A 347 14.73 -15.82 -7.04
C ASN A 347 15.61 -14.97 -6.09
N ASN A 348 14.99 -14.20 -5.20
CA ASN A 348 15.66 -13.34 -4.23
C ASN A 348 15.18 -13.68 -2.82
N PHE A 349 16.10 -13.74 -1.85
CA PHE A 349 15.80 -14.06 -0.45
C PHE A 349 14.70 -13.18 0.15
N ARG A 350 14.54 -11.94 -0.34
CA ARG A 350 13.48 -11.02 0.10
C ARG A 350 12.10 -11.54 -0.26
N ARG A 351 11.96 -12.01 -1.49
CA ARG A 351 10.73 -12.60 -2.01
C ARG A 351 10.46 -13.93 -1.32
N ASP A 352 11.49 -14.75 -1.14
CA ASP A 352 11.37 -16.03 -0.42
C ASP A 352 10.95 -15.81 1.05
N MET A 353 11.52 -14.83 1.74
CA MET A 353 11.13 -14.45 3.10
C MET A 353 9.70 -13.94 3.13
N LEU A 354 9.31 -13.07 2.20
CA LEU A 354 7.94 -12.56 2.13
C LEU A 354 6.90 -13.68 1.94
N GLN A 355 7.21 -14.68 1.11
CA GLN A 355 6.29 -15.78 0.82
C GLN A 355 6.21 -16.82 1.94
N ASN A 356 7.34 -17.13 2.57
CA ASN A 356 7.42 -18.21 3.56
C ASN A 356 7.28 -17.71 5.00
N ARG A 357 7.64 -16.46 5.27
CA ARG A 357 7.72 -15.84 6.61
C ARG A 357 7.27 -14.37 6.58
N PRO A 358 6.02 -14.10 6.17
CA PRO A 358 5.53 -12.74 5.95
C PRO A 358 5.55 -11.86 7.22
N MET A 359 5.36 -12.42 8.41
CA MET A 359 5.44 -11.65 9.66
C MET A 359 6.89 -11.25 9.95
N THR A 360 7.85 -12.16 9.81
CA THR A 360 9.28 -11.85 9.93
C THR A 360 9.71 -10.79 8.91
N PHE A 361 9.23 -10.88 7.66
CA PHE A 361 9.46 -9.85 6.66
C PHE A 361 8.93 -8.49 7.15
N ALA A 362 7.67 -8.44 7.61
CA ALA A 362 7.05 -7.22 8.10
C ALA A 362 7.82 -6.61 9.28
N ILE A 363 8.22 -7.42 10.26
CA ILE A 363 9.02 -7.01 11.43
C ILE A 363 10.35 -6.39 10.98
N ALA A 364 11.13 -7.12 10.18
CA ALA A 364 12.45 -6.66 9.76
C ALA A 364 12.39 -5.41 8.87
N ALA A 365 11.40 -5.34 7.98
CA ALA A 365 11.16 -4.18 7.12
C ALA A 365 10.72 -2.94 7.93
N THR A 366 9.85 -3.12 8.93
CA THR A 366 9.43 -2.02 9.81
C THR A 366 10.59 -1.50 10.66
N VAL A 367 11.43 -2.39 11.20
CA VAL A 367 12.66 -1.97 11.91
C VAL A 367 13.59 -1.18 10.98
N GLU A 368 13.72 -1.59 9.71
CA GLU A 368 14.48 -0.81 8.72
C GLU A 368 13.90 0.59 8.51
N ILE A 369 12.56 0.70 8.40
CA ILE A 369 11.85 1.98 8.26
C ILE A 369 12.08 2.88 9.47
N LEU A 370 11.86 2.38 10.69
CA LEU A 370 12.07 3.12 11.93
C LEU A 370 13.53 3.57 12.08
N GLY A 371 14.49 2.71 11.73
CA GLY A 371 15.90 3.07 11.69
C GLY A 371 16.21 4.17 10.67
N CYS A 372 15.60 4.10 9.49
CA CYS A 372 15.74 5.15 8.48
C CYS A 372 15.12 6.47 8.97
N TRP A 373 13.95 6.42 9.60
CA TRP A 373 13.25 7.57 10.17
C TRP A 373 14.09 8.25 11.26
N GLN A 374 14.64 7.49 12.20
CA GLN A 374 15.57 8.00 13.22
C GLN A 374 16.80 8.65 12.57
N HIS A 375 17.42 7.99 11.59
CA HIS A 375 18.54 8.56 10.85
C HIS A 375 18.17 9.85 10.10
N LYS A 376 16.89 9.99 9.71
CA LYS A 376 16.29 11.19 9.11
C LYS A 376 15.71 12.18 10.11
N LYS A 377 16.09 12.04 11.39
CA LYS A 377 15.75 12.94 12.50
C LYS A 377 14.26 12.95 12.87
N VAL A 378 13.50 11.94 12.45
CA VAL A 378 12.21 11.62 13.08
C VAL A 378 12.53 11.10 14.50
N PRO A 379 11.91 11.65 15.56
CA PRO A 379 12.25 11.40 16.96
C PRO A 379 11.83 10.03 17.54
N VAL A 380 12.01 8.93 16.79
CA VAL A 380 11.56 7.57 17.16
C VAL A 380 12.05 7.16 18.56
N THR A 381 13.30 7.45 18.89
CA THR A 381 13.91 7.08 20.20
C THR A 381 13.43 7.91 21.40
N SER A 382 12.66 8.97 21.17
CA SER A 382 12.05 9.79 22.23
C SER A 382 10.53 9.71 22.26
N SER A 383 9.92 9.00 21.31
CA SER A 383 8.48 8.81 21.22
C SER A 383 8.01 7.69 22.13
N THR A 384 6.70 7.67 22.39
CA THR A 384 6.05 6.73 23.32
C THR A 384 4.93 5.96 22.64
N ILE A 385 4.67 4.75 23.12
CA ILE A 385 3.53 3.92 22.75
C ILE A 385 2.55 3.95 23.91
N ASN A 386 1.26 4.03 23.63
CA ASN A 386 0.23 3.83 24.63
C ASN A 386 0.00 2.31 24.83
N THR A 387 0.43 1.77 25.96
CA THR A 387 0.22 0.38 26.37
C THR A 387 -1.02 0.27 27.26
N THR A 388 -1.68 -0.88 27.21
CA THR A 388 -2.88 -1.13 28.02
C THR A 388 -2.60 -1.17 29.51
N ASP A 389 -1.38 -1.56 29.88
CA ASP A 389 -1.05 -1.96 31.26
C ASP A 389 -0.32 -0.84 32.03
N ASN A 390 0.54 -0.06 31.37
CA ASN A 390 1.34 0.99 32.02
C ASN A 390 1.14 2.40 31.44
N GLY A 391 0.23 2.57 30.47
CA GLY A 391 -0.01 3.87 29.82
C GLY A 391 1.08 4.20 28.80
N TYR A 392 1.60 5.44 28.79
CA TYR A 392 2.60 5.83 27.81
C TYR A 392 4.01 5.33 28.18
N GLU A 393 4.52 4.38 27.40
CA GLU A 393 5.86 3.81 27.56
C GLU A 393 6.80 4.23 26.42
N PRO A 394 8.08 4.51 26.69
CA PRO A 394 9.04 4.83 25.62
C PRO A 394 9.22 3.67 24.64
N ILE A 395 9.15 3.96 23.32
CA ILE A 395 9.40 2.97 22.26
C ILE A 395 10.69 2.17 22.51
N PRO A 396 11.84 2.80 22.85
CA PRO A 396 13.08 2.07 23.16
C PRO A 396 12.91 0.97 24.20
N ASP A 397 12.14 1.25 25.25
CA ASP A 397 12.01 0.37 26.40
C ASP A 397 11.15 -0.85 26.01
N CYS A 398 10.03 -0.63 25.32
CA CYS A 398 9.17 -1.70 24.80
C CYS A 398 9.90 -2.64 23.80
N ILE A 399 10.79 -2.10 22.95
CA ILE A 399 11.58 -2.93 22.01
C ILE A 399 12.64 -3.72 22.79
N ALA A 400 13.28 -3.12 23.81
CA ALA A 400 14.30 -3.79 24.64
C ALA A 400 13.73 -5.02 25.38
N GLU A 401 12.52 -4.91 25.92
CA GLU A 401 11.79 -6.02 26.56
C GLU A 401 11.57 -7.21 25.61
N ASN A 402 11.49 -6.92 24.30
CA ASN A 402 11.28 -7.91 23.26
C ASN A 402 12.58 -8.38 22.59
N SER A 403 13.76 -8.00 23.11
CA SER A 403 15.09 -8.40 22.60
C SER A 403 15.22 -9.91 22.37
N SER A 404 14.74 -10.74 23.30
CA SER A 404 14.81 -12.20 23.15
C SER A 404 14.00 -12.75 21.96
N LYS A 405 12.89 -12.10 21.58
CA LYS A 405 12.12 -12.47 20.37
C LYS A 405 12.86 -12.04 19.10
N PHE A 406 13.54 -10.90 19.12
CA PHE A 406 14.42 -10.49 18.02
C PHE A 406 15.60 -11.45 17.83
N ASP A 407 16.22 -11.91 18.92
CA ASP A 407 17.31 -12.89 18.85
C ASP A 407 16.80 -14.24 18.30
N GLU A 408 15.58 -14.65 18.67
CA GLU A 408 14.91 -15.83 18.10
C GLU A 408 14.65 -15.68 16.60
N MET A 409 14.10 -14.54 16.17
CA MET A 409 13.89 -14.20 14.76
C MET A 409 15.20 -14.32 13.95
N VAL A 410 16.29 -13.72 14.44
CA VAL A 410 17.60 -13.79 13.76
C VAL A 410 18.16 -15.20 13.76
N THR A 411 17.94 -15.97 14.82
CA THR A 411 18.38 -17.37 14.88
C THR A 411 17.67 -18.22 13.83
N ARG A 412 16.36 -17.98 13.62
CA ARG A 412 15.56 -18.72 12.62
C ARG A 412 15.80 -18.21 11.19
N VAL A 413 16.06 -16.91 11.01
CA VAL A 413 16.23 -16.26 9.71
C VAL A 413 17.46 -15.33 9.75
N PRO A 414 18.68 -15.88 9.56
CA PRO A 414 19.93 -15.13 9.71
C PRO A 414 20.04 -13.88 8.83
N GLU A 415 19.34 -13.85 7.70
CA GLU A 415 19.26 -12.72 6.77
C GLU A 415 18.68 -11.46 7.45
N THR A 416 17.92 -11.62 8.52
CA THR A 416 17.33 -10.50 9.29
C THR A 416 18.26 -9.90 10.34
N LYS A 417 19.52 -10.35 10.43
CA LYS A 417 20.50 -9.83 11.40
C LYS A 417 20.62 -8.30 11.39
N PHE A 418 20.52 -7.67 10.21
CA PHE A 418 20.59 -6.21 10.11
C PHE A 418 19.47 -5.51 10.89
N ALA A 419 18.27 -6.12 10.97
CA ALA A 419 17.15 -5.55 11.70
C ALA A 419 17.45 -5.54 13.20
N ARG A 420 18.02 -6.63 13.72
CA ARG A 420 18.45 -6.70 15.13
C ARG A 420 19.51 -5.67 15.47
N ASP A 421 20.50 -5.46 14.59
CA ASP A 421 21.53 -4.42 14.79
C ASP A 421 20.90 -3.00 14.82
N ILE A 422 19.86 -2.75 14.02
CA ILE A 422 19.11 -1.48 14.03
C ILE A 422 18.29 -1.36 15.32
N ALA A 423 17.54 -2.40 15.70
CA ALA A 423 16.73 -2.43 16.91
C ALA A 423 17.60 -2.17 18.16
N GLU A 424 18.79 -2.78 18.22
CA GLU A 424 19.78 -2.55 19.28
C GLU A 424 20.16 -1.09 19.43
N LYS A 425 20.35 -0.39 18.32
CA LYS A 425 20.65 1.05 18.34
C LYS A 425 19.45 1.88 18.75
N LEU A 426 18.26 1.56 18.24
CA LEU A 426 17.04 2.26 18.60
C LEU A 426 16.76 2.15 20.11
N TRP A 427 16.81 0.96 20.70
CA TRP A 427 16.57 0.81 22.14
C TRP A 427 17.69 1.37 23.02
N SER A 428 18.93 1.40 22.51
CA SER A 428 20.05 2.06 23.18
C SER A 428 20.04 3.59 23.00
N ARG A 429 18.98 4.15 22.38
CA ARG A 429 18.81 5.58 22.08
C ARG A 429 19.95 6.16 21.25
N GLN A 430 20.46 5.37 20.31
CA GLN A 430 21.53 5.71 19.38
C GLN A 430 20.99 5.82 17.95
N ASP A 431 21.64 6.65 17.13
CA ASP A 431 21.33 6.73 15.70
C ASP A 431 21.81 5.43 15.00
N PRO A 432 20.90 4.62 14.42
CA PRO A 432 21.29 3.42 13.70
C PRO A 432 22.02 3.79 12.40
N LYS A 433 22.97 2.93 12.01
CA LYS A 433 23.54 2.98 10.66
C LYS A 433 22.53 2.40 9.68
N ARG A 434 22.48 2.98 8.47
CA ARG A 434 21.68 2.37 7.39
C ARG A 434 22.28 1.01 7.02
N PRO A 435 21.46 -0.03 6.81
CA PRO A 435 21.94 -1.31 6.34
C PRO A 435 22.64 -1.17 4.98
N SER A 436 23.52 -2.13 4.66
CA SER A 436 24.12 -2.19 3.32
C SER A 436 23.01 -2.41 2.28
N LYS A 437 23.32 -2.13 1.01
CA LYS A 437 22.35 -2.37 -0.07
C LYS A 437 21.95 -3.85 -0.12
N ASP A 438 22.93 -4.75 -0.03
CA ASP A 438 22.68 -6.18 -0.22
C ASP A 438 21.90 -6.81 0.93
N SER A 439 22.10 -6.33 2.17
CA SER A 439 21.40 -6.85 3.36
C SER A 439 20.02 -6.25 3.60
N SER A 440 19.74 -5.06 3.05
CA SER A 440 18.49 -4.34 3.27
C SER A 440 17.30 -5.01 2.61
N LEU A 441 16.13 -5.06 3.27
CA LEU A 441 14.89 -5.54 2.65
C LEU A 441 14.29 -4.50 1.70
N LEU A 442 14.33 -3.21 2.05
CA LEU A 442 13.62 -2.16 1.30
C LEU A 442 14.55 -1.24 0.48
N ARG A 443 15.66 -0.77 1.04
CA ARG A 443 16.57 0.19 0.40
C ARG A 443 17.04 -0.24 -0.98
N PHE A 444 17.50 -1.48 -1.17
CA PHE A 444 18.05 -1.86 -2.47
C PHE A 444 16.97 -2.06 -3.54
N PRO A 445 15.92 -2.88 -3.31
CA PRO A 445 14.86 -3.07 -4.30
C PRO A 445 14.21 -1.74 -4.69
N LEU A 446 13.80 -0.94 -3.70
CA LEU A 446 13.11 0.32 -3.97
C LEU A 446 13.98 1.36 -4.65
N LEU A 447 15.31 1.32 -4.48
CA LEU A 447 16.26 2.23 -5.11
C LEU A 447 16.93 1.68 -6.37
N ARG A 448 16.62 0.47 -6.84
CA ARG A 448 17.24 -0.08 -8.05
C ARG A 448 16.23 -0.71 -9.01
N SER A 449 15.53 -1.77 -8.64
CA SER A 449 14.85 -2.66 -9.60
C SER A 449 13.71 -2.03 -10.39
N SER A 450 13.02 -1.02 -9.84
CA SER A 450 11.75 -0.50 -10.40
C SER A 450 11.73 1.00 -10.69
N MET A 451 12.84 1.71 -10.50
CA MET A 451 12.85 3.16 -10.64
C MET A 451 12.98 3.59 -12.10
N GLN A 452 12.10 4.50 -12.51
CA GLN A 452 12.13 5.11 -13.83
C GLN A 452 12.83 6.47 -13.83
N CYS A 453 13.14 6.95 -15.03
CA CYS A 453 13.47 8.36 -15.24
C CYS A 453 12.36 9.26 -14.67
N SER A 454 12.75 10.28 -13.91
CA SER A 454 11.79 11.16 -13.24
C SER A 454 11.10 12.13 -14.20
N LEU A 455 11.67 12.38 -15.39
CA LEU A 455 11.03 13.18 -16.44
C LEU A 455 9.79 12.43 -16.98
N SER A 456 8.61 13.02 -16.89
CA SER A 456 7.33 12.36 -17.28
C SER A 456 7.27 11.88 -18.71
N SER A 457 7.94 12.56 -19.64
CA SER A 457 8.00 12.15 -21.05
C SER A 457 8.93 10.96 -21.31
N CYS A 458 9.61 10.43 -20.29
CA CYS A 458 10.57 9.34 -20.43
C CYS A 458 10.16 8.11 -19.60
N SER A 459 10.01 6.96 -20.28
CA SER A 459 9.75 5.65 -19.66
C SER A 459 11.02 4.83 -19.41
N ARG A 460 12.23 5.39 -19.67
CA ARG A 460 13.46 4.59 -19.50
C ARG A 460 13.72 4.27 -18.03
N ASP A 461 13.95 2.99 -17.75
CA ASP A 461 14.43 2.45 -16.48
C ASP A 461 15.87 1.92 -16.66
N MET A 462 16.38 1.15 -15.69
CA MET A 462 17.70 0.52 -15.79
C MET A 462 17.76 -0.62 -16.83
N ASN A 463 16.64 -1.30 -17.08
CA ASN A 463 16.57 -2.44 -18.01
C ASN A 463 16.62 -1.95 -19.46
N VAL A 464 15.88 -0.88 -19.79
CA VAL A 464 15.80 -0.27 -21.12
C VAL A 464 17.04 0.57 -21.44
N SER A 465 17.61 1.26 -20.43
CA SER A 465 18.79 2.10 -20.65
C SER A 465 20.12 1.35 -20.67
N GLY A 466 20.13 0.08 -20.25
CA GLY A 466 21.34 -0.75 -20.21
C GLY A 466 22.38 -0.30 -19.16
N GLY A 467 21.98 0.51 -18.18
CA GLY A 467 22.88 1.06 -17.16
C GLY A 467 22.17 1.69 -15.95
N ASP A 468 22.91 1.97 -14.87
CA ASP A 468 22.39 2.63 -13.68
C ASP A 468 21.88 4.05 -14.00
N LEU A 469 20.66 4.40 -13.56
CA LEU A 469 20.15 5.77 -13.70
C LEU A 469 20.96 6.75 -12.83
N TYR A 470 21.20 7.96 -13.36
CA TYR A 470 21.86 9.05 -12.64
C TYR A 470 20.96 9.57 -11.51
N ALA A 471 21.38 9.34 -10.26
CA ALA A 471 20.71 9.89 -9.11
C ALA A 471 20.90 11.41 -9.00
N CYS A 472 19.84 12.12 -8.63
CA CYS A 472 19.93 13.54 -8.29
C CYS A 472 20.88 13.75 -7.10
N SER A 473 21.95 14.51 -7.31
CA SER A 473 22.92 14.92 -6.27
C SER A 473 22.42 16.06 -5.37
N GLY A 474 21.12 16.35 -5.45
CA GLY A 474 20.46 17.40 -4.68
C GLY A 474 20.04 16.96 -3.28
N GLY A 475 19.14 17.71 -2.65
CA GLY A 475 18.63 17.37 -1.32
C GLY A 475 17.68 16.18 -1.30
N CYS A 476 17.13 15.76 -2.43
CA CYS A 476 16.19 14.64 -2.49
C CYS A 476 16.83 13.25 -2.33
N ASP A 477 18.12 13.16 -1.97
CA ASP A 477 18.83 11.90 -1.69
C ASP A 477 18.67 10.81 -2.77
N GLY A 478 18.61 11.21 -4.04
CA GLY A 478 18.49 10.28 -5.16
C GLY A 478 17.09 9.69 -5.35
N LEU A 479 16.05 10.28 -4.76
CA LEU A 479 14.64 9.97 -5.08
C LEU A 479 14.31 10.29 -6.54
N ALA A 480 14.92 11.33 -7.10
CA ALA A 480 14.81 11.61 -8.53
C ALA A 480 16.01 11.01 -9.27
N ARG A 481 15.74 10.32 -10.38
CA ARG A 481 16.73 9.63 -11.20
C ARG A 481 16.52 9.90 -12.67
N TYR A 482 17.58 9.84 -13.45
CA TYR A 482 17.55 10.24 -14.85
C TYR A 482 18.36 9.29 -15.71
N CYS A 483 17.89 8.95 -16.90
CA CYS A 483 18.69 8.15 -17.83
C CYS A 483 19.82 8.97 -18.48
N CYS A 484 19.75 10.31 -18.43
CA CYS A 484 20.81 11.20 -18.93
C CYS A 484 20.77 12.60 -18.27
N PRO A 485 21.88 13.36 -18.32
CA PRO A 485 21.93 14.74 -17.80
C PRO A 485 20.96 15.72 -18.46
N GLN A 486 20.54 15.46 -19.71
CA GLN A 486 19.55 16.29 -20.40
C GLN A 486 18.19 16.20 -19.70
N HIS A 487 17.68 14.99 -19.43
CA HIS A 487 16.40 14.82 -18.74
C HIS A 487 16.44 15.41 -17.32
N GLN A 488 17.60 15.36 -16.65
CA GLN A 488 17.76 16.06 -15.38
C GLN A 488 17.57 17.57 -15.53
N ARG A 489 18.16 18.19 -16.55
CA ARG A 489 18.02 19.64 -16.80
C ARG A 489 16.58 20.03 -17.12
N GLU A 490 15.88 19.22 -17.92
CA GLU A 490 14.49 19.43 -18.30
C GLU A 490 13.54 19.33 -17.09
N HIS A 491 13.69 18.27 -16.27
CA HIS A 491 12.89 18.09 -15.06
C HIS A 491 13.29 19.04 -13.92
N TRP A 492 14.49 19.65 -13.97
CA TRP A 492 15.01 20.45 -12.86
C TRP A 492 14.12 21.62 -12.47
N ALA A 493 13.45 22.27 -13.42
CA ALA A 493 12.57 23.40 -13.14
C ALA A 493 11.50 23.02 -12.09
N GLN A 494 10.87 21.86 -12.28
CA GLN A 494 9.84 21.30 -11.40
C GLN A 494 10.47 20.71 -10.13
N HIS A 495 11.49 19.87 -10.29
CA HIS A 495 12.11 19.13 -9.19
C HIS A 495 12.84 20.01 -8.17
N LYS A 496 13.39 21.16 -8.61
CA LYS A 496 14.22 22.05 -7.79
C LYS A 496 13.52 22.47 -6.49
N ARG A 497 12.21 22.67 -6.50
CA ARG A 497 11.45 23.04 -5.30
C ARG A 497 11.49 21.92 -4.26
N PHE A 498 11.05 20.72 -4.63
CA PHE A 498 11.10 19.53 -3.80
C PHE A 498 12.53 19.28 -3.27
N CYS A 499 13.50 19.34 -4.19
CA CYS A 499 14.90 19.11 -3.89
C CYS A 499 15.51 20.14 -2.92
N LYS A 500 15.15 21.42 -3.04
CA LYS A 500 15.57 22.48 -2.11
C LYS A 500 14.94 22.33 -0.73
N LEU A 501 13.68 21.91 -0.67
CA LEU A 501 12.98 21.70 0.60
C LEU A 501 13.62 20.58 1.43
N ASN A 502 14.26 19.60 0.78
CA ASN A 502 14.99 18.52 1.43
C ASN A 502 16.46 18.83 1.82
N ARG A 503 17.05 19.95 1.36
CA ARG A 503 18.44 20.32 1.72
C ARG A 503 18.57 20.95 3.11
N ARG A 504 17.45 21.24 3.78
CA ARG A 504 17.37 21.87 5.10
C ARG A 504 16.93 20.84 6.12
#